data_AF-A0A1H0E5R3-F1
#
_entry.id   AF-A0A1H0E5R3-F1
#
_cell.length_a   1.000
_cell.length_b   1.000
_cell.length_c   1.000
_cell.angle_alpha   90.00
_cell.angle_beta   90.00
_cell.angle_gamma   90.00
#
_symmetry.space_group_name_H-M   'P 1'
#
loop_
_entity.id
_entity.type
_entity.pdbx_description
1 polymer ?
#
loop_
_entity_poly.entity_id
_entity_poly.type
_entity_poly.pdbx_seq_one_letter_code
_entity_poly.pdbx_strand_id
1 'polypeptide(L)'
;MRNQLFRTRITEMLGIRHPILCGGMGPSVSDARYVAAVVNAGGMGFVVAAGFPDLDEFREQLRRCRSLTSGKGFGVNLYLSGQANATERLRQQIRILAEEEVLCVETSGGSPEDVLPALQEAGIKVLHKVPAVRYARSAARLGVDAVIVVGNDCGGHPGTYGISSMVQALDRREFRRWCALAFSVKPRFRQWFANIFQRPLRVDKADTWALRQPSAWLRASPRGSTGALCKPG
;
A
#
# COMPACT_ATOMS: atom_id res chain seq x y z
N MET A 1 4.18 -16.91 11.40
CA MET A 1 4.08 -15.44 11.17
C MET A 1 4.32 -14.73 12.50
N ARG A 2 4.98 -13.56 12.53
CA ARG A 2 5.25 -12.85 13.80
C ARG A 2 3.96 -12.29 14.41
N ASN A 3 3.88 -12.26 15.74
CA ASN A 3 2.76 -11.66 16.47
C ASN A 3 2.72 -10.12 16.29
N GLN A 4 1.55 -9.53 16.53
CA GLN A 4 1.38 -8.08 16.51
C GLN A 4 2.15 -7.44 17.68
N LEU A 5 3.05 -6.50 17.35
CA LEU A 5 3.85 -5.76 18.34
C LEU A 5 3.22 -4.42 18.72
N PHE A 6 2.58 -3.74 17.76
CA PHE A 6 1.98 -2.42 17.97
C PHE A 6 0.49 -2.48 17.66
N ARG A 7 -0.33 -2.18 18.66
CA ARG A 7 -1.77 -1.98 18.51
C ARG A 7 -2.07 -0.49 18.51
N THR A 8 -2.61 -0.01 17.41
CA THR A 8 -3.00 1.37 17.17
C THR A 8 -4.40 1.43 16.56
N ARG A 9 -5.00 2.62 16.56
CA ARG A 9 -6.30 2.83 15.88
C ARG A 9 -6.28 2.48 14.41
N ILE A 10 -5.16 2.70 13.71
CA ILE A 10 -5.00 2.25 12.31
C ILE A 10 -5.09 0.73 12.22
N THR A 11 -4.38 0.02 13.11
CA THR A 11 -4.41 -1.46 13.07
C THR A 11 -5.80 -2.01 13.37
N GLU A 12 -6.55 -1.37 14.27
CA GLU A 12 -7.92 -1.77 14.61
C GLU A 12 -8.91 -1.42 13.49
N MET A 13 -8.86 -0.20 12.98
CA MET A 13 -9.75 0.30 11.93
C MET A 13 -9.59 -0.48 10.61
N LEU A 14 -8.37 -0.85 10.25
CA LEU A 14 -8.07 -1.54 8.98
C LEU A 14 -7.90 -3.05 9.13
N GLY A 15 -7.94 -3.59 10.36
CA GLY A 15 -7.71 -5.01 10.61
C GLY A 15 -6.32 -5.52 10.20
N ILE A 16 -5.29 -4.66 10.30
CA ILE A 16 -3.91 -4.98 9.89
C ILE A 16 -3.00 -5.24 11.10
N ARG A 17 -1.96 -6.07 10.93
CA ARG A 17 -1.03 -6.43 12.02
C ARG A 17 -0.02 -5.36 12.34
N HIS A 18 0.42 -4.63 11.32
CA HIS A 18 1.47 -3.63 11.44
C HIS A 18 0.88 -2.27 11.08
N PRO A 19 1.12 -1.20 11.85
CA PRO A 19 0.67 0.16 11.53
C PRO A 19 1.52 0.75 10.39
N ILE A 20 1.66 -0.01 9.30
CA ILE A 20 2.46 0.30 8.12
C ILE A 20 1.49 0.31 6.96
N LEU A 21 1.33 1.50 6.38
CA LEU A 21 0.67 1.66 5.11
C LEU A 21 1.75 1.74 4.04
N CYS A 22 1.44 1.27 2.85
CA CYS A 22 2.23 1.43 1.65
C CYS A 22 1.35 2.13 0.62
N GLY A 23 1.39 3.46 0.63
CA GLY A 23 0.53 4.34 -0.17
C GLY A 23 0.64 4.07 -1.66
N GLY A 24 -0.32 4.60 -2.43
CA GLY A 24 -0.34 4.47 -3.87
C GLY A 24 0.93 5.06 -4.49
N MET A 25 1.72 4.23 -5.16
CA MET A 25 2.86 4.65 -5.97
C MET A 25 2.42 4.62 -7.42
N GLY A 26 2.78 5.67 -8.17
CA GLY A 26 2.24 6.03 -9.49
C GLY A 26 1.96 4.89 -10.48
N PRO A 27 1.23 5.19 -11.56
CA PRO A 27 0.29 4.26 -12.23
C PRO A 27 0.82 2.85 -12.57
N SER A 28 2.12 2.68 -12.74
CA SER A 28 2.74 1.42 -13.15
C SER A 28 3.28 0.54 -12.01
N VAL A 29 3.20 0.95 -10.74
CA VAL A 29 3.83 0.19 -9.63
C VAL A 29 2.81 -0.49 -8.72
N SER A 30 1.79 0.24 -8.28
CA SER A 30 0.83 -0.28 -7.30
C SER A 30 -0.33 -1.05 -7.94
N ASP A 31 0.00 -2.21 -8.51
CA ASP A 31 -0.95 -3.20 -9.04
C ASP A 31 -1.43 -4.20 -7.97
N ALA A 32 -2.28 -5.14 -8.37
CA ALA A 32 -2.80 -6.20 -7.50
C ALA A 32 -1.71 -7.04 -6.80
N ARG A 33 -0.58 -7.30 -7.47
CA ARG A 33 0.51 -8.13 -6.92
C ARG A 33 1.27 -7.41 -5.84
N TYR A 34 1.59 -6.13 -6.08
CA TYR A 34 2.24 -5.27 -5.10
C TYR A 34 1.39 -5.15 -3.83
N VAL A 35 0.11 -4.82 -4.00
CA VAL A 35 -0.81 -4.62 -2.88
C VAL A 35 -1.02 -5.91 -2.10
N ALA A 36 -1.20 -7.04 -2.79
CA ALA A 36 -1.35 -8.33 -2.13
C ALA A 36 -0.11 -8.71 -1.31
N ALA A 37 1.09 -8.43 -1.80
CA ALA A 37 2.32 -8.66 -1.05
C ALA A 37 2.35 -7.87 0.27
N VAL A 38 1.95 -6.58 0.24
CA VAL A 38 1.87 -5.73 1.44
C VAL A 38 0.82 -6.25 2.43
N VAL A 39 -0.38 -6.56 1.95
CA VAL A 39 -1.48 -7.06 2.78
C VAL A 39 -1.13 -8.41 3.41
N ASN A 40 -0.50 -9.32 2.65
CA ASN A 40 -0.06 -10.61 3.17
C ASN A 40 1.10 -10.48 4.18
N ALA A 41 1.96 -9.47 4.03
CA ALA A 41 2.95 -9.11 5.05
C ALA A 41 2.30 -8.54 6.34
N GLY A 42 1.05 -8.07 6.27
CA GLY A 42 0.28 -7.59 7.41
C GLY A 42 0.22 -6.07 7.55
N GLY A 43 0.60 -5.33 6.50
CA GLY A 43 0.33 -3.89 6.37
C GLY A 43 -0.90 -3.63 5.49
N MET A 44 -1.06 -2.38 5.05
CA MET A 44 -2.11 -1.98 4.10
C MET A 44 -1.50 -1.40 2.83
N GLY A 45 -1.91 -1.91 1.66
CA GLY A 45 -1.52 -1.39 0.35
C GLY A 45 -2.71 -0.82 -0.41
N PHE A 46 -2.42 0.03 -1.41
CA PHE A 46 -3.44 0.72 -2.21
C PHE A 46 -3.23 0.48 -3.70
N VAL A 47 -4.21 -0.11 -4.39
CA VAL A 47 -4.17 -0.23 -5.86
C VAL A 47 -4.40 1.16 -6.46
N VAL A 48 -3.54 1.62 -7.37
CA VAL A 48 -3.68 2.97 -7.94
C VAL A 48 -4.64 2.95 -9.13
N ALA A 49 -5.83 3.54 -8.96
CA ALA A 49 -6.86 3.54 -10.00
C ALA A 49 -6.44 4.29 -11.27
N ALA A 50 -5.58 5.31 -11.14
CA ALA A 50 -5.02 6.02 -12.29
C ALA A 50 -4.11 5.15 -13.19
N GLY A 51 -3.70 3.97 -12.71
CA GLY A 51 -2.93 2.99 -13.50
C GLY A 51 -3.76 2.22 -14.52
N PHE A 52 -5.09 2.32 -14.45
CA PHE A 52 -6.01 1.52 -15.26
C PHE A 52 -6.96 2.45 -16.01
N PRO A 53 -6.60 2.87 -17.24
CA PRO A 53 -7.44 3.71 -18.09
C PRO A 53 -8.80 3.09 -18.37
N ASP A 54 -8.84 1.77 -18.54
CA ASP A 54 -10.03 0.95 -18.73
C ASP A 54 -10.64 0.54 -17.37
N LEU A 55 -11.97 0.66 -17.24
CA LEU A 55 -12.68 0.38 -15.99
C LEU A 55 -12.88 -1.12 -15.74
N ASP A 56 -12.97 -1.94 -16.78
CA ASP A 56 -13.06 -3.38 -16.64
C ASP A 56 -11.69 -3.94 -16.24
N GLU A 57 -10.60 -3.45 -16.83
CA GLU A 57 -9.24 -3.79 -16.37
C GLU A 57 -9.05 -3.39 -14.90
N PHE A 58 -9.53 -2.19 -14.51
CA PHE A 58 -9.49 -1.77 -13.11
C PHE A 58 -10.24 -2.74 -12.19
N ARG A 59 -11.46 -3.14 -12.55
CA ARG A 59 -12.26 -4.10 -11.78
C ARG A 59 -11.56 -5.47 -11.69
N GLU A 60 -10.99 -5.96 -12.78
CA GLU A 60 -10.21 -7.20 -12.80
C GLU A 60 -9.02 -7.15 -11.83
N GLN A 61 -8.36 -6.00 -11.70
CA GLN A 61 -7.26 -5.83 -10.75
C GLN A 61 -7.72 -5.90 -9.30
N LEU A 62 -8.90 -5.37 -8.97
CA LEU A 62 -9.47 -5.50 -7.61
C LEU A 62 -9.79 -6.97 -7.29
N ARG A 63 -10.42 -7.68 -8.23
CA ARG A 63 -10.72 -9.12 -8.09
C ARG A 63 -9.45 -9.94 -7.95
N ARG A 64 -8.44 -9.66 -8.77
CA ARG A 64 -7.12 -10.29 -8.69
C ARG A 64 -6.46 -10.03 -7.33
N CYS A 65 -6.51 -8.79 -6.83
CA CYS A 65 -5.97 -8.43 -5.53
C CYS A 65 -6.68 -9.22 -4.41
N ARG A 66 -8.02 -9.29 -4.42
CA ARG A 66 -8.82 -10.08 -3.48
C ARG A 66 -8.43 -11.56 -3.46
N SER A 67 -8.23 -12.15 -4.64
CA SER A 67 -7.77 -13.53 -4.78
C SER A 67 -6.38 -13.73 -4.15
N LEU A 68 -5.43 -12.86 -4.50
CA LEU A 68 -4.05 -12.93 -4.01
C LEU A 68 -3.91 -12.63 -2.50
N THR A 69 -4.87 -11.93 -1.90
CA THR A 69 -4.91 -11.68 -0.45
C THR A 69 -5.71 -12.72 0.33
N SER A 70 -6.23 -13.75 -0.34
CA SER A 70 -7.15 -14.74 0.26
C SER A 70 -8.34 -14.07 0.96
N GLY A 71 -8.92 -13.06 0.30
CA GLY A 71 -10.09 -12.33 0.79
C GLY A 71 -9.81 -11.16 1.74
N LYS A 72 -8.59 -11.03 2.28
CA LYS A 72 -8.26 -9.92 3.20
C LYS A 72 -8.46 -8.56 2.51
N GLY A 73 -8.95 -7.61 3.29
CA GLY A 73 -9.19 -6.25 2.83
C GLY A 73 -7.92 -5.54 2.37
N PHE A 74 -8.08 -4.70 1.35
CA PHE A 74 -7.03 -3.87 0.77
C PHE A 74 -7.61 -2.50 0.41
N GLY A 75 -6.72 -1.54 0.11
CA GLY A 75 -7.13 -0.20 -0.25
C GLY A 75 -7.05 0.10 -1.75
N VAL A 76 -7.64 1.22 -2.16
CA VAL A 76 -7.47 1.83 -3.49
C VAL A 76 -7.03 3.28 -3.33
N ASN A 77 -6.09 3.74 -4.16
CA ASN A 77 -5.75 5.16 -4.26
C ASN A 77 -6.58 5.82 -5.37
N LEU A 78 -7.29 6.89 -5.01
CA LEU A 78 -8.01 7.76 -5.93
C LEU A 78 -7.35 9.15 -5.97
N TYR A 79 -7.00 9.60 -7.17
CA TYR A 79 -6.51 10.96 -7.40
C TYR A 79 -7.68 11.86 -7.79
N LEU A 80 -7.93 12.87 -6.97
CA LEU A 80 -9.01 13.85 -7.13
C LEU A 80 -8.48 15.02 -7.95
N SER A 81 -8.71 14.96 -9.27
CA SER A 81 -8.40 16.04 -10.20
C SER A 81 -9.50 17.12 -10.15
N GLY A 82 -9.13 18.39 -10.23
CA GLY A 82 -10.07 19.51 -10.32
C GLY A 82 -10.68 19.71 -11.72
N GLN A 83 -10.49 18.77 -12.65
CA GLN A 83 -11.01 18.86 -14.02
C GLN A 83 -12.45 18.33 -14.10
N ALA A 84 -13.32 19.00 -14.86
CA ALA A 84 -14.74 18.65 -14.95
C ALA A 84 -15.02 17.24 -15.51
N ASN A 85 -14.17 16.73 -16.40
CA ASN A 85 -14.27 15.37 -16.95
C ASN A 85 -13.79 14.28 -15.96
N ALA A 86 -13.08 14.66 -14.90
CA ALA A 86 -12.64 13.73 -13.86
C ALA A 86 -13.81 13.24 -13.00
N THR A 87 -14.88 14.02 -12.90
CA THR A 87 -16.01 13.74 -12.00
C THR A 87 -16.78 12.49 -12.38
N GLU A 88 -17.08 12.27 -13.67
CA GLU A 88 -17.87 11.09 -14.07
C GLU A 88 -17.08 9.80 -13.93
N ARG A 89 -15.82 9.81 -14.40
CA ARG A 89 -14.91 8.68 -14.23
C ARG A 89 -14.73 8.31 -12.76
N LEU A 90 -14.61 9.30 -11.88
CA LEU A 90 -14.47 9.09 -10.45
C LEU A 90 -15.72 8.46 -9.83
N ARG A 91 -16.92 8.85 -10.26
CA ARG A 91 -18.17 8.19 -9.84
C ARG A 91 -18.22 6.73 -10.27
N GLN A 92 -17.83 6.43 -11.51
CA GLN A 92 -17.76 5.05 -12.00
C GLN A 92 -16.76 4.21 -11.21
N GLN A 93 -15.59 4.77 -10.90
CA GLN A 93 -14.61 4.13 -10.03
C GLN A 93 -15.21 3.84 -8.65
N ILE A 94 -15.85 4.82 -7.99
CA ILE A 94 -16.47 4.64 -6.67
C ILE A 94 -17.55 3.55 -6.68
N ARG A 95 -18.37 3.47 -7.73
CA ARG A 95 -19.35 2.38 -7.89
C ARG A 95 -18.67 1.02 -7.92
N ILE A 96 -17.60 0.87 -8.72
CA ILE A 96 -16.81 -0.36 -8.77
C ILE A 96 -16.21 -0.69 -7.39
N LEU A 97 -15.73 0.32 -6.65
CA LEU A 97 -15.19 0.10 -5.29
C LEU A 97 -16.24 -0.43 -4.32
N ALA A 98 -17.47 0.09 -4.41
CA ALA A 98 -18.59 -0.35 -3.59
C ALA A 98 -19.02 -1.79 -3.96
N GLU A 99 -19.14 -2.09 -5.25
CA GLU A 99 -19.49 -3.43 -5.77
C GLU A 99 -18.46 -4.49 -5.38
N GLU A 100 -17.16 -4.15 -5.39
CA GLU A 100 -16.06 -5.06 -5.07
C GLU A 100 -15.66 -5.01 -3.57
N GLU A 101 -16.46 -4.31 -2.75
CA GLU A 101 -16.35 -4.20 -1.29
C GLU A 101 -14.94 -3.82 -0.81
N VAL A 102 -14.35 -2.79 -1.44
CA VAL A 102 -13.01 -2.32 -1.09
C VAL A 102 -13.01 -1.74 0.33
N LEU A 103 -12.03 -2.16 1.15
CA LEU A 103 -12.02 -1.82 2.58
C LEU A 103 -11.81 -0.31 2.82
N CYS A 104 -10.89 0.31 2.06
CA CYS A 104 -10.53 1.70 2.27
C CYS A 104 -10.03 2.38 0.99
N VAL A 105 -10.13 3.71 0.97
CA VAL A 105 -9.63 4.56 -0.10
C VAL A 105 -8.63 5.56 0.44
N GLU A 106 -7.46 5.62 -0.19
CA GLU A 106 -6.51 6.71 -0.06
C GLU A 106 -6.86 7.81 -1.09
N THR A 107 -7.42 8.93 -0.65
CA THR A 107 -7.65 10.07 -1.54
C THR A 107 -6.44 11.01 -1.55
N SER A 108 -6.16 11.61 -2.71
CA SER A 108 -5.05 12.56 -2.90
C SER A 108 -5.39 13.60 -3.97
N GLY A 109 -4.64 14.70 -4.03
CA GLY A 109 -4.94 15.81 -4.94
C GLY A 109 -5.85 16.85 -4.28
N GLY A 110 -7.04 17.06 -4.85
CA GLY A 110 -8.05 18.00 -4.35
C GLY A 110 -8.80 17.54 -3.10
N SER A 111 -9.82 18.32 -2.70
CA SER A 111 -10.71 18.03 -1.56
C SER A 111 -11.53 16.75 -1.81
N PRO A 112 -11.73 15.88 -0.80
CA PRO A 112 -12.58 14.69 -0.92
C PRO A 112 -14.06 14.97 -0.72
N GLU A 113 -14.46 16.22 -0.48
CA GLU A 113 -15.82 16.62 -0.12
C GLU A 113 -16.91 16.03 -1.03
N ASP A 114 -16.73 16.12 -2.35
CA ASP A 114 -17.73 15.66 -3.32
C ASP A 114 -17.88 14.13 -3.38
N VAL A 115 -16.85 13.39 -2.96
CA VAL A 115 -16.83 11.91 -3.04
C VAL A 115 -17.02 11.23 -1.71
N LEU A 116 -16.81 11.96 -0.61
CA LEU A 116 -16.83 11.41 0.73
C LEU A 116 -18.18 10.77 1.10
N PRO A 117 -19.35 11.38 0.82
CA PRO A 117 -20.64 10.76 1.14
C PRO A 117 -20.82 9.40 0.46
N ALA A 118 -20.56 9.32 -0.85
CA ALA A 118 -20.72 8.08 -1.61
C ALA A 118 -19.78 6.96 -1.13
N LEU A 119 -18.53 7.30 -0.75
CA LEU A 119 -17.60 6.34 -0.18
C LEU A 119 -18.07 5.83 1.20
N GLN A 120 -18.59 6.73 2.04
CA GLN A 120 -19.06 6.38 3.38
C GLN A 120 -20.36 5.57 3.37
N GLU A 121 -21.29 5.90 2.48
CA GLU A 121 -22.52 5.12 2.25
C GLU A 121 -22.20 3.69 1.81
N ALA A 122 -21.14 3.50 1.02
CA ALA A 122 -20.63 2.19 0.64
C ALA A 122 -19.83 1.48 1.76
N GLY A 123 -19.71 2.08 2.96
CA GLY A 123 -18.95 1.53 4.07
C GLY A 123 -17.42 1.60 3.92
N ILE A 124 -16.92 2.32 2.91
CA ILE A 124 -15.51 2.40 2.58
C ILE A 124 -14.82 3.44 3.48
N LYS A 125 -13.72 3.04 4.13
CA LYS A 125 -12.93 3.95 4.98
C LYS A 125 -12.12 4.94 4.16
N VAL A 126 -12.15 6.22 4.49
CA VAL A 126 -11.46 7.26 3.72
C VAL A 126 -10.22 7.79 4.45
N LEU A 127 -9.06 7.62 3.84
CA LEU A 127 -7.78 8.14 4.32
C LEU A 127 -7.31 9.26 3.39
N HIS A 128 -7.37 10.51 3.83
CA HIS A 128 -7.08 11.65 2.96
C HIS A 128 -5.65 12.16 3.11
N LYS A 129 -4.91 12.23 2.00
CA LYS A 129 -3.52 12.69 1.94
C LYS A 129 -3.44 14.21 1.89
N VAL A 130 -2.68 14.79 2.81
CA VAL A 130 -2.60 16.25 3.02
C VAL A 130 -1.16 16.75 3.14
N PRO A 131 -0.80 17.84 2.43
CA PRO A 131 0.56 18.39 2.44
C PRO A 131 0.78 19.49 3.50
N ALA A 132 -0.22 19.80 4.33
CA ALA A 132 -0.12 20.82 5.39
C ALA A 132 -1.18 20.61 6.48
N VAL A 133 -0.88 21.10 7.69
CA VAL A 133 -1.76 21.02 8.88
C VAL A 133 -3.15 21.63 8.62
N ARG A 134 -3.23 22.76 7.90
CA ARG A 134 -4.51 23.38 7.56
C ARG A 134 -5.44 22.45 6.77
N TYR A 135 -4.88 21.66 5.85
CA TYR A 135 -5.64 20.70 5.05
C TYR A 135 -6.03 19.49 5.89
N ALA A 136 -5.16 19.04 6.80
CA ALA A 136 -5.51 18.00 7.77
C ALA A 136 -6.73 18.40 8.62
N ARG A 137 -6.78 19.64 9.10
CA ARG A 137 -7.92 20.18 9.86
C ARG A 137 -9.18 20.26 9.01
N SER A 138 -9.09 20.72 7.77
CA SER A 138 -10.24 20.75 6.86
C SER A 138 -10.77 19.35 6.58
N ALA A 139 -9.90 18.39 6.24
CA ALA A 139 -10.30 17.00 6.00
C ALA A 139 -10.91 16.32 7.24
N ALA A 140 -10.37 16.61 8.43
CA ALA A 140 -10.95 16.13 9.68
C ALA A 140 -12.35 16.70 9.93
N ARG A 141 -12.60 17.98 9.62
CA ARG A 141 -13.94 18.57 9.71
C ARG A 141 -14.94 17.96 8.73
N LEU A 142 -14.49 17.57 7.54
CA LEU A 142 -15.32 16.86 6.56
C LEU A 142 -15.73 15.46 7.04
N GLY A 143 -15.00 14.87 7.99
CA GLY A 143 -15.37 13.58 8.56
C GLY A 143 -14.76 12.38 7.83
N VAL A 144 -13.54 12.49 7.27
CA VAL A 144 -12.79 11.31 6.77
C VAL A 144 -12.56 10.26 7.90
N ASP A 145 -11.89 9.14 7.68
CA ASP A 145 -11.55 8.20 8.76
C ASP A 145 -10.11 8.41 9.29
N ALA A 146 -9.19 8.86 8.42
CA ALA A 146 -7.85 9.26 8.82
C ALA A 146 -7.22 10.28 7.87
N VAL A 147 -6.14 10.93 8.32
CA VAL A 147 -5.36 11.89 7.53
C VAL A 147 -3.94 11.36 7.32
N ILE A 148 -3.46 11.34 6.09
CA ILE A 148 -2.09 10.94 5.76
C ILE A 148 -1.30 12.21 5.50
N VAL A 149 -0.33 12.52 6.36
CA VAL A 149 0.42 13.77 6.28
C VAL A 149 1.69 13.51 5.49
N VAL A 150 1.90 14.30 4.43
CA VAL A 150 3.06 14.15 3.55
C VAL A 150 3.88 15.43 3.53
N GLY A 151 5.14 15.33 3.93
CA GLY A 151 6.06 16.47 3.96
C GLY A 151 6.81 16.65 2.64
N ASN A 152 7.65 17.68 2.61
CA ASN A 152 8.55 17.98 1.49
C ASN A 152 9.52 16.85 1.14
N ASP A 153 9.79 15.93 2.07
CA ASP A 153 10.63 14.75 1.88
C ASP A 153 9.94 13.61 1.11
N CYS A 154 8.66 13.73 0.73
CA CYS A 154 7.95 12.67 0.01
C CYS A 154 8.22 12.69 -1.50
N GLY A 155 8.09 11.53 -2.15
CA GLY A 155 8.02 11.46 -3.61
C GLY A 155 6.67 11.96 -4.14
N GLY A 156 6.57 12.21 -5.46
CA GLY A 156 5.34 12.65 -6.12
C GLY A 156 5.15 14.16 -6.05
N HIS A 157 4.02 14.61 -5.50
CA HIS A 157 3.67 16.04 -5.36
C HIS A 157 3.84 16.48 -3.89
N PRO A 158 5.07 16.77 -3.45
CA PRO A 158 5.33 17.16 -2.07
C PRO A 158 4.74 18.52 -1.72
N GLY A 159 4.36 18.68 -0.44
CA GLY A 159 4.15 19.99 0.16
C GLY A 159 5.47 20.73 0.40
N THR A 160 5.39 21.97 0.88
CA THR A 160 6.57 22.77 1.22
C THR A 160 7.05 22.55 2.66
N TYR A 161 6.21 21.99 3.52
CA TYR A 161 6.49 21.84 4.96
C TYR A 161 7.24 20.54 5.28
N GLY A 162 8.18 20.62 6.23
CA GLY A 162 8.87 19.44 6.76
C GLY A 162 7.93 18.52 7.55
N ILE A 163 8.08 17.21 7.38
CA ILE A 163 7.20 16.22 8.00
C ILE A 163 7.27 16.27 9.54
N SER A 164 8.46 16.49 10.11
CA SER A 164 8.66 16.61 11.56
C SER A 164 7.84 17.75 12.15
N SER A 165 7.92 18.95 11.56
CA SER A 165 7.18 20.13 12.01
C SER A 165 5.67 19.91 11.94
N MET A 166 5.18 19.26 10.87
CA MET A 166 3.75 18.98 10.76
C MET A 166 3.27 17.96 11.79
N VAL A 167 4.02 16.89 12.04
CA VAL A 167 3.65 15.90 13.07
C VAL A 167 3.58 16.54 14.45
N GLN A 168 4.49 17.46 14.77
CA GLN A 168 4.48 18.17 16.06
C GLN A 168 3.34 19.19 16.15
N ALA A 169 3.00 19.85 15.05
CA ALA A 169 1.92 20.83 15.00
C ALA A 169 0.52 20.19 15.05
N LEU A 170 0.40 18.91 14.71
CA LEU A 170 -0.85 18.16 14.85
C LEU A 170 -1.04 17.72 16.30
N ASP A 171 -1.82 18.50 17.04
CA ASP A 171 -2.14 18.18 18.44
C ASP A 171 -2.94 16.87 18.53
N ARG A 172 -2.48 15.97 19.41
CA ARG A 172 -3.19 14.72 19.76
C ARG A 172 -4.61 14.96 20.30
N ARG A 173 -4.91 16.14 20.84
CA ARG A 173 -6.25 16.51 21.31
C ARG A 173 -7.20 16.88 20.16
N GLU A 174 -6.73 17.60 19.15
CA GLU A 174 -7.51 17.89 17.93
C GLU A 174 -7.70 16.62 17.09
N PHE A 175 -6.65 15.80 16.97
CA PHE A 175 -6.66 14.59 16.15
C PHE A 175 -7.03 13.34 16.94
N ARG A 176 -7.74 13.49 18.06
CA ARG A 176 -8.07 12.39 18.98
C ARG A 176 -9.06 11.37 18.42
N ARG A 177 -9.60 11.57 17.21
CA ARG A 177 -10.35 10.56 16.41
C ARG A 177 -9.58 10.06 15.18
N TRP A 178 -8.38 10.57 14.95
CA TRP A 178 -7.73 10.56 13.64
C TRP A 178 -6.33 9.96 13.75
N CYS A 179 -5.89 9.27 12.70
CA CYS A 179 -4.54 8.73 12.65
C CYS A 179 -3.71 9.50 11.64
N ALA A 180 -2.69 10.23 12.11
CA ALA A 180 -1.69 10.85 11.24
C ALA A 180 -0.63 9.81 10.87
N LEU A 181 -0.55 9.44 9.60
CA LEU A 181 0.50 8.57 9.07
C LEU A 181 1.48 9.41 8.26
N ALA A 182 2.76 9.33 8.61
CA ALA A 182 3.85 10.03 7.94
C ALA A 182 4.49 9.10 6.91
N PHE A 183 4.50 9.50 5.64
CA PHE A 183 5.24 8.83 4.58
C PHE A 183 6.48 9.63 4.18
N SER A 184 7.62 8.95 4.12
CA SER A 184 8.79 9.39 3.38
C SER A 184 9.34 8.21 2.60
N VAL A 185 9.30 8.32 1.27
CA VAL A 185 10.11 7.46 0.41
C VAL A 185 10.82 8.40 -0.55
N LYS A 186 12.09 8.71 -0.25
CA LYS A 186 12.97 9.39 -1.20
C LYS A 186 13.20 8.48 -2.42
N PRO A 187 13.58 9.02 -3.59
CA PRO A 187 13.94 8.25 -4.79
C PRO A 187 15.09 7.24 -4.59
N ARG A 188 15.77 7.26 -3.45
CA ARG A 188 16.85 6.33 -3.07
C ARG A 188 16.36 5.00 -2.47
N PHE A 189 15.08 4.65 -2.57
CA PHE A 189 14.55 3.35 -2.10
C PHE A 189 15.38 2.15 -2.62
N ARG A 190 15.82 2.21 -3.89
CA ARG A 190 16.71 1.19 -4.49
C ARG A 190 18.04 1.03 -3.74
N GLN A 191 18.65 2.13 -3.32
CA GLN A 191 19.94 2.12 -2.60
C GLN A 191 19.77 1.72 -1.14
N TRP A 192 18.68 2.13 -0.51
CA TRP A 192 18.35 1.75 0.86
C TRP A 192 18.01 0.25 0.99
N PHE A 193 17.23 -0.30 0.05
CA PHE A 193 16.91 -1.73 0.01
C PHE A 193 18.16 -2.59 -0.29
N ALA A 194 19.04 -2.15 -1.20
CA ALA A 194 20.31 -2.82 -1.49
C ALA A 194 21.28 -2.84 -0.29
N ASN A 195 21.30 -1.76 0.51
CA ASN A 195 22.18 -1.66 1.69
C ASN A 195 21.72 -2.52 2.88
N ILE A 196 20.42 -2.76 3.04
CA ILE A 196 19.89 -3.61 4.12
C ILE A 196 20.02 -5.10 3.80
N PHE A 197 19.85 -5.49 2.54
CA PHE A 197 19.80 -6.91 2.15
C PHE A 197 21.06 -7.41 1.43
N GLN A 198 22.10 -6.57 1.28
CA GLN A 198 23.37 -6.87 0.59
C GLN A 198 23.21 -7.64 -0.73
N ARG A 199 22.15 -7.36 -1.50
CA ARG A 199 21.92 -7.98 -2.81
C ARG A 199 21.44 -6.95 -3.82
N PRO A 200 22.08 -6.87 -5.00
CA PRO A 200 21.58 -6.03 -6.07
C PRO A 200 20.30 -6.65 -6.64
N LEU A 201 19.23 -5.85 -6.72
CA LEU A 201 18.06 -6.15 -7.53
C LEU A 201 18.44 -6.04 -9.01
N ARG A 202 18.83 -7.16 -9.63
CA ARG A 202 18.85 -7.26 -11.09
C ARG A 202 17.42 -7.42 -11.59
N VAL A 203 16.97 -6.45 -12.37
CA VAL A 203 15.79 -6.59 -13.22
C VAL A 203 16.35 -6.73 -14.62
N ASP A 204 16.54 -7.96 -15.08
CA ASP A 204 16.74 -8.21 -16.51
C ASP A 204 15.37 -8.29 -17.18
N LYS A 205 15.27 -7.60 -18.32
CA LYS A 205 14.12 -7.68 -19.23
C LYS A 205 14.13 -9.09 -19.84
N ALA A 206 12.93 -9.66 -19.95
CA ALA A 206 12.60 -10.98 -20.48
C ALA A 206 12.61 -12.15 -19.46
N ASP A 207 11.49 -12.87 -19.49
CA ASP A 207 11.30 -14.29 -19.15
C ASP A 207 11.00 -14.72 -17.70
N THR A 208 9.74 -15.15 -17.53
CA THR A 208 9.23 -16.28 -16.72
C THR A 208 9.83 -16.55 -15.34
N TRP A 209 9.11 -16.13 -14.29
CA TRP A 209 9.34 -16.59 -12.92
C TRP A 209 8.56 -17.88 -12.63
N ALA A 210 9.15 -19.01 -13.00
CA ALA A 210 8.78 -20.31 -12.44
C ALA A 210 9.26 -20.38 -10.98
N LEU A 211 8.34 -20.65 -10.06
CA LEU A 211 8.61 -20.92 -8.65
C LEU A 211 9.44 -22.22 -8.51
N ARG A 212 10.73 -22.12 -8.16
CA ARG A 212 11.45 -23.26 -7.53
C ARG A 212 11.27 -23.19 -6.02
N GLN A 213 10.49 -24.12 -5.50
CA GLN A 213 10.40 -24.46 -4.07
C GLN A 213 11.76 -24.98 -3.55
N PRO A 214 12.15 -24.71 -2.28
CA PRO A 214 13.35 -25.28 -1.71
C PRO A 214 13.05 -26.64 -1.05
N SER A 215 13.47 -27.74 -1.68
CA SER A 215 13.58 -29.07 -1.06
C SER A 215 15.04 -29.36 -0.72
N ALA A 216 15.41 -29.24 0.57
CA ALA A 216 16.65 -29.83 1.10
C ALA A 216 16.64 -29.89 2.63
N TRP A 217 15.84 -30.81 3.19
CA TRP A 217 16.08 -31.39 4.49
C TRP A 217 16.00 -32.91 4.33
N LEU A 218 17.14 -33.54 3.99
CA LEU A 218 17.39 -34.98 4.15
C LEU A 218 18.91 -35.23 4.05
N ARG A 219 19.50 -35.43 5.24
CA ARG A 219 20.69 -36.22 5.62
C ARG A 219 21.67 -36.66 4.51
N ALA A 220 22.97 -36.36 4.67
CA ALA A 220 24.06 -37.35 4.75
C ALA A 220 25.42 -36.71 5.08
N SER A 221 26.23 -37.47 5.82
CA SER A 221 27.55 -37.24 6.46
C SER A 221 28.71 -36.93 5.48
N PRO A 222 29.90 -36.47 5.95
CA PRO A 222 30.97 -35.97 5.10
C PRO A 222 31.83 -37.10 4.49
N ARG A 223 32.41 -36.82 3.31
CA ARG A 223 33.31 -37.73 2.59
C ARG A 223 34.73 -37.70 3.16
N GLY A 224 35.33 -38.89 3.18
CA GLY A 224 36.76 -39.20 3.10
C GLY A 224 36.84 -40.74 3.15
N SER A 225 37.56 -41.49 2.32
CA SER A 225 38.67 -41.24 1.40
C SER A 225 38.82 -42.50 0.53
N THR A 226 39.45 -42.35 -0.65
CA THR A 226 40.34 -43.33 -1.33
C THR A 226 39.91 -44.79 -1.54
N GLY A 227 39.97 -45.23 -2.81
CA GLY A 227 40.68 -46.46 -3.16
C GLY A 227 39.86 -47.70 -3.55
N ALA A 228 39.95 -48.04 -4.84
CA ALA A 228 40.29 -49.38 -5.35
C ALA A 228 39.34 -50.60 -5.15
N LEU A 229 39.01 -51.17 -6.32
CA LEU A 229 39.09 -52.60 -6.69
C LEU A 229 38.00 -53.61 -6.25
N CYS A 230 37.45 -54.24 -7.30
CA CYS A 230 37.01 -55.63 -7.48
C CYS A 230 35.76 -56.21 -6.78
N LYS A 231 34.95 -56.86 -7.64
CA LYS A 231 33.83 -57.79 -7.38
C LYS A 231 34.32 -59.14 -6.74
N PRO A 232 33.47 -60.18 -6.63
CA PRO A 232 32.41 -60.39 -5.64
C PRO A 232 32.63 -61.71 -4.86
N GLY A 233 31.99 -61.84 -3.70
CA GLY A 233 31.93 -63.07 -2.90
C GLY A 233 31.01 -62.87 -1.72
#